data_AF-A0A917MTN3-F1
#
_entry.id   AF-A0A917MTN3-F1
#
_cell.length_a   1.000
_cell.length_b   1.000
_cell.length_c   1.000
_cell.angle_alpha   90.00
_cell.angle_beta   90.00
_cell.angle_gamma   90.00
#
_symmetry.space_group_name_H-M   'P 1'
#
loop_
_entity.id
_entity.type
_entity.pdbx_description
1 polymer ?
#
loop_
_entity_poly.entity_id
_entity_poly.type
_entity_poly.pdbx_seq_one_letter_code
_entity_poly.pdbx_strand_id
1 'polypeptide(L)' 'MSDNKENRGLQDRIRVDANDANEVEFLHSQFPRLSHEQIKQAVEKAGPFRDDIVQELKRIWN' A
#
# COMPACT_ATOMS: atom_id res chain seq x y z
N MET A 1 6.65 15.72 36.05
CA MET A 1 7.40 14.63 35.41
C MET A 1 6.59 14.19 34.21
N SER A 2 7.05 14.48 32.99
CA SER A 2 6.37 14.12 31.74
C SER A 2 6.81 12.71 31.36
N ASP A 3 5.93 11.74 31.57
CA ASP A 3 6.18 10.35 31.22
C ASP A 3 6.17 10.20 29.70
N ASN A 4 7.35 9.88 29.16
CA ASN A 4 7.61 9.57 27.77
C ASN A 4 7.00 8.20 27.44
N LYS A 5 5.99 8.12 26.57
CA LYS A 5 5.60 6.86 25.90
C LYS A 5 5.31 7.08 24.43
N GLU A 6 6.40 6.99 23.69
CA GLU A 6 6.51 6.51 22.32
C GLU A 6 5.38 5.55 21.93
N ASN A 7 4.36 6.07 21.26
CA ASN A 7 3.42 5.26 20.49
C ASN A 7 3.46 5.67 19.02
N ARG A 8 4.69 5.87 18.50
CA ARG A 8 4.99 5.86 17.06
C ARG A 8 4.93 4.43 16.49
N GLY A 9 4.12 3.54 17.08
CA GLY A 9 3.77 2.23 16.52
C GLY A 9 2.56 2.28 15.58
N LEU A 10 1.96 3.46 15.38
CA LEU A 10 0.77 3.65 14.54
C LEU A 10 1.08 3.76 13.04
N GLN A 11 2.36 3.72 12.64
CA GLN A 11 2.76 3.86 11.24
C GLN A 11 2.83 2.54 10.46
N ASP A 12 2.86 1.38 11.12
CA ASP A 12 3.50 0.22 10.48
C ASP A 12 2.58 -0.65 9.61
N ARG A 13 1.27 -0.38 9.57
CA ARG A 13 0.32 -1.26 8.86
C ARG A 13 -0.86 -0.50 8.27
N ILE A 14 -0.59 0.47 7.39
CA ILE A 14 -1.66 0.97 6.51
C ILE A 14 -2.06 -0.22 5.63
N ARG A 15 -3.22 -0.81 5.96
CA ARG A 15 -3.79 -1.88 5.19
C ARG A 15 -4.52 -1.28 4.00
N VAL A 16 -4.15 -1.69 2.80
CA VAL A 16 -4.84 -1.37 1.56
C VAL A 16 -5.81 -2.50 1.28
N ASP A 17 -7.06 -2.13 1.02
CA ASP A 17 -8.07 -3.07 0.54
C ASP A 17 -8.15 -3.01 -0.99
N ALA A 18 -7.96 -4.15 -1.66
CA ALA A 18 -8.01 -4.23 -3.13
C ALA A 18 -9.42 -3.98 -3.70
N ASN A 19 -10.46 -4.09 -2.87
CA ASN A 19 -11.85 -3.82 -3.24
C ASN A 19 -12.21 -2.35 -3.02
N ASP A 20 -11.43 -1.59 -2.25
CA ASP A 20 -11.63 -0.16 -2.11
C ASP A 20 -11.11 0.58 -3.35
N ALA A 21 -12.03 1.21 -4.08
CA ALA A 21 -11.69 1.94 -5.29
C ALA A 21 -10.76 3.12 -5.01
N ASN A 22 -10.90 3.81 -3.88
CA ASN A 22 -10.07 4.99 -3.57
C ASN A 22 -8.62 4.60 -3.34
N GLU A 23 -8.38 3.49 -2.62
CA GLU A 23 -7.02 2.99 -2.39
C GLU A 23 -6.36 2.52 -3.69
N VAL A 24 -7.12 1.82 -4.54
CA VAL A 24 -6.64 1.38 -5.86
C VAL A 24 -6.35 2.57 -6.78
N GLU A 25 -7.22 3.59 -6.80
CA GLU A 25 -7.02 4.82 -7.56
C GLU A 25 -5.82 5.62 -7.04
N PHE A 26 -5.63 5.67 -5.72
CA PHE A 26 -4.49 6.33 -5.11
C PHE A 26 -3.17 5.65 -5.50
N LEU A 27 -3.12 4.31 -5.47
CA LEU A 27 -1.96 3.56 -5.94
C LEU A 27 -1.75 3.73 -7.45
N HIS A 28 -2.81 3.73 -8.26
CA HIS A 28 -2.74 3.98 -9.69
C HIS A 28 -2.23 5.39 -10.01
N SER A 29 -2.57 6.40 -9.20
CA SER A 29 -2.02 7.75 -9.33
C SER A 29 -0.51 7.80 -9.12
N GLN A 30 0.02 6.97 -8.20
CA GLN A 30 1.47 6.82 -8.00
C GLN A 30 2.14 5.98 -9.09
N PHE A 31 1.40 5.01 -9.63
CA PHE A 31 1.86 4.11 -10.67
C PHE A 31 0.97 4.17 -11.93
N PRO A 32 0.96 5.28 -12.68
CA PRO A 32 0.07 5.48 -13.84
C PRO A 32 0.34 4.59 -15.05
N ARG A 33 1.46 3.85 -15.08
CA ARG A 33 1.73 2.82 -16.10
C ARG A 33 1.06 1.48 -15.80
N LEU A 34 0.63 1.25 -14.56
CA LEU A 34 0.02 -0.01 -14.14
C LEU A 34 -1.49 0.16 -14.15
N SER A 35 -2.20 -0.80 -14.71
CA SER A 35 -3.67 -0.78 -14.72
C SER A 35 -4.23 -1.08 -13.32
N HIS A 36 -5.45 -0.64 -13.02
CA HIS A 36 -6.15 -1.00 -11.76
C HIS A 36 -6.16 -2.51 -11.49
N GLU A 37 -6.24 -3.33 -12.53
CA GLU A 37 -6.18 -4.79 -12.42
C GLU A 37 -4.81 -5.29 -11.94
N GLN A 38 -3.72 -4.70 -12.43
CA GLN A 38 -2.36 -5.02 -11.97
C GLN A 38 -2.13 -4.56 -10.53
N ILE A 39 -2.71 -3.41 -10.14
CA ILE A 39 -2.69 -2.92 -8.76
C ILE A 39 -3.38 -3.93 -7.85
N LYS A 40 -4.60 -4.38 -8.20
CA LYS A 40 -5.34 -5.39 -7.44
C LYS A 40 -4.57 -6.71 -7.33
N GLN A 41 -4.00 -7.20 -8.43
CA GLN A 41 -3.17 -8.40 -8.41
C GLN A 41 -1.94 -8.25 -7.52
N ALA A 42 -1.28 -7.09 -7.54
CA ALA A 42 -0.16 -6.81 -6.64
C ALA A 42 -0.61 -6.79 -5.17
N VAL A 43 -1.80 -6.26 -4.88
CA VAL A 43 -2.40 -6.29 -3.53
C VAL A 43 -2.72 -7.71 -3.08
N GLU A 44 -3.32 -8.53 -3.94
CA GLU A 44 -3.60 -9.94 -3.63
C GLU A 44 -2.32 -10.75 -3.41
N LYS A 45 -1.26 -10.46 -4.17
CA LYS A 45 0.01 -11.20 -4.11
C LYS A 45 0.93 -10.77 -2.98
N ALA A 46 1.06 -9.46 -2.75
CA ALA A 46 1.88 -8.88 -1.69
C ALA A 46 1.18 -8.93 -0.32
N GLY A 47 -0.15 -9.00 -0.33
CA GLY A 47 -0.98 -8.95 0.87
C GLY A 47 -1.49 -7.54 1.15
N PRO A 48 -2.26 -7.35 2.24
CA PRO A 48 -2.96 -6.10 2.49
C PRO A 48 -2.04 -4.96 2.94
N PHE A 49 -0.74 -5.15 3.13
CA PHE A 49 0.13 -4.09 3.66
C PHE A 49 0.65 -3.18 2.55
N ARG A 50 0.46 -1.87 2.71
CA ARG A 50 0.86 -0.88 1.70
C ARG A 50 2.34 -0.95 1.31
N ASP A 51 3.23 -1.26 2.27
CA ASP A 51 4.66 -1.34 1.99
C ASP A 51 4.97 -2.49 1.01
N ASP A 52 4.50 -3.71 1.33
CA ASP A 52 4.67 -4.88 0.47
C ASP A 52 4.09 -4.65 -0.93
N ILE A 53 2.91 -4.02 -1.01
CA ILE A 53 2.25 -3.68 -2.28
C ILE A 53 3.11 -2.72 -3.09
N VAL A 54 3.60 -1.64 -2.47
CA VAL A 54 4.47 -0.66 -3.15
C VAL A 54 5.78 -1.30 -3.61
N GLN A 55 6.35 -2.22 -2.83
CA GLN A 55 7.54 -2.97 -3.22
C GLN A 55 7.26 -3.85 -4.46
N GLU A 56 6.14 -4.56 -4.48
CA GLU A 56 5.76 -5.39 -5.63
C GLU A 56 5.44 -4.52 -6.86
N LEU A 57 4.70 -3.42 -6.70
CA LEU A 57 4.42 -2.48 -7.80
C LEU A 57 5.69 -1.87 -8.38
N LYS A 58 6.68 -1.52 -7.54
CA LYS A 58 7.99 -1.05 -8.01
C LYS A 58 8.75 -2.11 -8.82
N ARG A 59 8.64 -3.39 -8.45
CA ARG A 59 9.24 -4.50 -9.22
C ARG A 59 8.60 -4.68 -10.59
N ILE A 60 7.28 -4.49 -10.69
CA ILE A 60 6.55 -4.57 -11.96
C ILE A 60 6.83 -3.32 -12.82
N TRP A 61 7.04 -2.17 -12.18
CA TRP A 61 7.30 -0.89 -12.84
C TRP A 61 8.68 -0.79 -13.51
N ASN A 62 9.69 -1.46 -12.94
CA ASN A 62 11.08 -1.40 -13.37
C ASN A 62 11.37 -2.39 -14.49
#